data_AF-A0A2V8N1C8-F1
#
_entry.id   AF-A0A2V8N1C8-F1
#
_cell.length_a   1.000
_cell.length_b   1.000
_cell.length_c   1.000
_cell.angle_alpha   90.00
_cell.angle_beta   90.00
_cell.angle_gamma   90.00
#
_symmetry.space_group_name_H-M   'P 1'
#
loop_
_entity.id
_entity.type
_entity.pdbx_description
1 polymer ?
#
loop_
_entity_poly.entity_id
_entity_poly.type
_entity_poly.pdbx_seq_one_letter_code
_entity_poly.pdbx_strand_id
1 'polypeptide(L)'
;MTMTAIQSDSAWLRIPDYEITALNPKLAGRVPELKGALESGLPAYPDASRENFYDVELPTGWAYIHVRDEKQVVYLIAYSRIQFGNAG
;
A
#
# COMPACT_ATOMS: atom_id res chain seq x y z
N MET A 1 9.94 -0.55 -32.78
CA MET A 1 9.71 0.26 -31.57
C MET A 1 9.61 -0.71 -30.41
N THR A 2 10.70 -0.87 -29.65
CA THR A 2 10.75 -1.73 -28.47
C THR A 2 10.00 -1.00 -27.35
N MET A 3 8.81 -1.50 -26.99
CA MET A 3 8.16 -1.12 -25.76
C MET A 3 8.98 -1.72 -24.62
N THR A 4 9.86 -0.92 -24.03
CA THR A 4 10.43 -1.23 -22.72
C THR A 4 9.25 -1.23 -21.76
N ALA A 5 8.67 -2.41 -21.51
CA ALA A 5 7.80 -2.58 -20.36
C ALA A 5 8.67 -2.21 -19.16
N ILE A 6 8.42 -1.05 -18.56
CA ILE A 6 9.02 -0.67 -17.30
C ILE A 6 8.49 -1.71 -16.32
N GLN A 7 9.29 -2.73 -16.08
CA GLN A 7 9.10 -3.67 -15.00
C GLN A 7 9.18 -2.82 -13.74
N SER A 8 8.02 -2.41 -13.22
CA SER A 8 7.94 -1.83 -11.87
C SER A 8 8.36 -2.95 -10.93
N ASP A 9 9.66 -3.06 -10.69
CA ASP A 9 10.21 -4.04 -9.76
C ASP A 9 9.52 -3.83 -8.42
N SER A 10 8.71 -4.80 -8.03
CA SER A 10 8.05 -4.80 -6.74
C SER A 10 9.13 -4.72 -5.67
N ALA A 11 9.08 -3.68 -4.84
CA ALA A 11 9.93 -3.55 -3.67
C ALA A 11 9.31 -4.34 -2.52
N TRP A 12 10.15 -4.97 -1.70
CA TRP A 12 9.68 -5.52 -0.43
C TRP A 12 9.69 -4.42 0.63
N LEU A 13 8.52 -4.01 1.09
CA LEU A 13 8.37 -2.90 2.03
C LEU A 13 8.12 -3.42 3.44
N ARG A 14 9.02 -3.11 4.37
CA ARG A 14 8.88 -3.42 5.79
C ARG A 14 9.17 -2.17 6.61
N ILE A 15 8.14 -1.65 7.28
CA ILE A 15 8.19 -0.39 8.02
C ILE A 15 7.62 -0.63 9.43
N PRO A 16 8.43 -1.16 10.36
CA PRO A 16 8.02 -1.28 11.75
C PRO A 16 7.95 0.11 12.40
N ASP A 17 7.10 0.23 13.42
CA ASP A 17 7.04 1.38 14.34
C ASP A 17 6.53 2.71 13.76
N TYR A 18 6.09 2.75 12.50
CA TYR A 18 5.48 3.95 11.94
C TYR A 18 4.03 4.11 12.40
N GLU A 19 3.62 5.35 12.63
CA GLU A 19 2.20 5.66 12.80
C GLU A 19 1.48 5.43 11.47
N ILE A 20 0.27 4.86 11.50
CA ILE A 20 -0.55 4.72 10.30
C ILE A 20 -1.82 5.53 10.46
N THR A 21 -2.02 6.46 9.53
CA THR A 21 -3.15 7.38 9.56
C THR A 21 -3.95 7.26 8.26
N ALA A 22 -5.25 6.99 8.38
CA ALA A 22 -6.16 7.05 7.25
C ALA A 22 -6.54 8.51 6.95
N LEU A 23 -6.29 8.99 5.73
CA LEU A 23 -6.70 10.34 5.32
C LEU A 23 -8.21 10.47 5.11
N ASN A 24 -8.89 9.33 4.92
CA ASN A 24 -10.34 9.24 4.84
C ASN A 24 -10.87 8.44 6.05
N PRO A 25 -11.78 8.99 6.88
CA PRO A 25 -12.35 8.27 8.03
C PRO A 25 -12.98 6.92 7.66
N LYS A 26 -13.49 6.77 6.44
CA LYS A 26 -14.06 5.49 5.95
C LYS A 26 -13.01 4.37 5.84
N LEU A 27 -11.73 4.72 5.80
CA LEU A 27 -10.62 3.78 5.71
C LEU A 27 -10.01 3.45 7.08
N ALA A 28 -10.46 4.08 8.18
CA ALA A 28 -9.92 3.84 9.51
C ALA A 28 -9.97 2.35 9.91
N GLY A 29 -11.00 1.62 9.50
CA GLY A 29 -11.12 0.17 9.74
C GLY A 29 -10.08 -0.69 9.01
N ARG A 30 -9.30 -0.13 8.07
CA ARG A 30 -8.24 -0.82 7.32
C ARG A 30 -6.84 -0.59 7.92
N VAL A 31 -6.71 0.37 8.83
CA VAL A 31 -5.43 0.70 9.47
C VAL A 31 -4.79 -0.50 10.18
N PRO A 32 -5.52 -1.34 10.94
CA PRO A 32 -4.91 -2.50 11.60
C PRO A 32 -4.35 -3.54 10.61
N GLU A 33 -5.06 -3.79 9.50
CA GLU A 33 -4.63 -4.72 8.44
C GLU A 33 -3.35 -4.22 7.78
N LEU A 34 -3.34 -2.94 7.37
CA LEU A 34 -2.16 -2.32 6.76
C LEU A 34 -0.97 -2.30 7.74
N LYS A 35 -1.20 -2.04 9.02
CA LYS A 35 -0.16 -2.05 10.06
C LYS A 35 0.49 -3.41 10.19
N GLY A 36 -0.31 -4.47 10.39
CA GLY A 36 0.23 -5.83 10.50
C GLY A 36 1.00 -6.26 9.26
N ALA A 37 0.54 -5.85 8.07
CA ALA A 37 1.24 -6.13 6.82
C ALA A 37 2.60 -5.41 6.74
N LEU A 38 2.66 -4.10 7.08
CA LEU A 38 3.90 -3.34 7.04
C LEU A 38 4.94 -3.80 8.08
N GLU A 39 4.49 -4.25 9.25
CA GLU A 39 5.34 -4.85 10.28
C GLU A 39 5.94 -6.19 9.83
N SER A 40 5.12 -7.01 9.16
CA SER A 40 5.50 -8.32 8.62
C SER A 40 6.35 -8.22 7.35
N GLY A 41 6.21 -7.11 6.62
CA GLY A 41 6.75 -6.92 5.29
C GLY A 41 5.76 -7.40 4.22
N LEU A 42 5.64 -6.63 3.14
CA LEU A 42 4.76 -6.96 2.02
C LEU A 42 5.31 -6.46 0.67
N PRO A 43 4.81 -7.00 -0.46
CA PRO A 43 5.04 -6.42 -1.76
C PRO A 43 4.48 -5.00 -1.86
N ALA A 44 5.32 -4.09 -2.34
CA ALA A 44 4.98 -2.70 -2.62
C ALA A 44 5.41 -2.35 -4.04
N TYR A 45 4.58 -1.60 -4.73
CA TYR A 45 4.78 -1.16 -6.09
C TYR A 45 4.92 0.36 -6.06
N PRO A 46 6.14 0.89 -6.25
CA PRO A 46 6.36 2.33 -6.22
C PRO A 46 5.56 3.03 -7.32
N ASP A 47 4.97 4.17 -6.98
CA ASP A 47 4.35 5.06 -7.96
C ASP A 47 5.45 5.75 -8.78
N ALA A 48 5.50 5.45 -10.08
CA ALA A 48 6.53 5.97 -10.97
C ALA A 48 6.51 7.50 -11.12
N SER A 49 5.41 8.15 -10.73
CA SER A 49 5.23 9.60 -10.82
C SER A 49 5.44 10.35 -9.50
N ARG A 50 5.50 9.63 -8.37
CA ARG A 50 5.51 10.23 -7.03
C ARG A 50 6.41 9.45 -6.08
N GLU A 51 7.45 10.13 -5.61
CA GLU A 51 8.36 9.57 -4.60
C GLU A 51 7.62 9.23 -3.30
N ASN A 52 7.95 8.07 -2.73
CA ASN A 52 7.38 7.55 -1.47
C ASN A 52 5.87 7.23 -1.51
N PHE A 53 5.27 7.16 -2.69
CA PHE A 53 3.94 6.61 -2.87
C PHE A 53 4.03 5.16 -3.37
N TYR A 54 3.17 4.30 -2.83
CA TYR A 54 3.18 2.88 -3.14
C TYR A 54 1.75 2.35 -3.26
N ASP A 55 1.52 1.51 -4.26
CA ASP A 55 0.44 0.53 -4.21
C ASP A 55 0.95 -0.70 -3.46
N VAL A 56 0.20 -1.17 -2.48
CA VAL A 56 0.57 -2.33 -1.67
C VAL A 56 -0.54 -3.37 -1.66
N GLU A 57 -0.15 -4.64 -1.80
CA GLU A 57 -1.08 -5.77 -1.83
C GLU A 57 -1.35 -6.27 -0.40
N LEU A 58 -2.62 -6.30 -0.02
CA LEU A 58 -3.11 -6.80 1.26
C LEU A 58 -4.01 -8.02 1.04
N PRO A 59 -4.20 -8.88 2.06
CA PRO A 59 -5.03 -10.09 1.92
C PRO A 59 -6.46 -9.80 1.44
N THR A 60 -7.04 -8.65 1.79
CA THR A 60 -8.42 -8.32 1.42
C THR A 60 -8.55 -7.26 0.33
N GLY A 61 -7.43 -6.80 -0.27
CA GLY A 61 -7.46 -5.69 -1.21
C GLY A 61 -6.10 -5.09 -1.54
N TRP A 62 -6.15 -3.93 -2.20
CA TRP A 62 -5.01 -3.09 -2.51
C TRP A 62 -5.13 -1.79 -1.76
N ALA A 63 -4.04 -1.30 -1.18
CA ALA A 63 -3.97 0.01 -0.54
C ALA A 63 -2.99 0.91 -1.28
N TYR A 64 -3.39 2.15 -1.50
CA TYR A 64 -2.49 3.19 -1.98
C TYR A 64 -2.04 4.02 -0.77
N ILE A 65 -0.73 4.05 -0.53
CA ILE A 65 -0.12 4.65 0.64
C ILE A 65 0.91 5.71 0.27
N HIS A 66 1.15 6.64 1.19
CA HIS A 66 2.27 7.56 1.15
C HIS A 66 3.08 7.43 2.44
N VAL A 67 4.35 7.09 2.29
CA VAL A 67 5.30 6.97 3.39
C VAL A 67 5.99 8.32 3.60
N ARG A 68 5.97 8.83 4.82
CA ARG A 68 6.70 10.04 5.21
C ARG A 68 7.72 9.71 6.29
N ASP A 69 8.92 9.38 5.84
CA ASP A 69 10.03 8.98 6.72
C ASP A 69 10.38 10.09 7.72
N GLU A 70 10.29 11.37 7.32
CA GLU A 70 10.64 12.49 8.20
C GLU A 70 9.68 12.66 9.40
N LYS A 71 8.48 12.07 9.32
CA LYS A 71 7.47 12.08 10.38
C LYS A 71 7.20 10.69 10.96
N GLN A 72 7.86 9.65 10.44
CA GLN A 72 7.57 8.25 10.77
C GLN A 72 6.07 7.93 10.67
N VAL A 73 5.41 8.39 9.61
CA VAL A 73 3.98 8.18 9.37
C VAL A 73 3.71 7.62 7.99
N VAL A 74 2.77 6.68 7.91
CA VAL A 74 2.22 6.16 6.67
C VAL A 74 0.78 6.64 6.54
N TYR A 75 0.50 7.35 5.46
CA TYR A 75 -0.85 7.79 5.12
C TYR A 75 -1.53 6.75 4.24
N LEU A 76 -2.66 6.22 4.69
CA LEU A 76 -3.57 5.43 3.87
C LEU A 76 -4.48 6.38 3.08
N ILE A 77 -4.27 6.42 1.75
CA ILE A 77 -4.93 7.36 0.84
C ILE A 77 -6.17 6.73 0.22
N ALA A 78 -6.03 5.52 -0.32
CA ALA A 78 -7.12 4.81 -0.99
C ALA A 78 -7.05 3.31 -0.73
N TYR A 79 -8.18 2.63 -0.93
CA TYR A 79 -8.31 1.20 -0.75
C TYR A 79 -9.27 0.62 -1.78
N SER A 80 -8.85 -0.44 -2.45
CA SER A 80 -9.67 -1.23 -3.38
C SER A 80 -9.82 -2.65 -2.85
N ARG A 81 -11.05 -3.13 -2.67
CA ARG A 81 -11.29 -4.50 -2.18
C ARG A 81 -11.13 -5.47 -3.34
N ILE A 82 -10.45 -6.61 -3.11
CA ILE A 82 -10.52 -7.75 -4.03
C ILE A 82 -11.96 -8.28 -3.97
N GLN A 83 -12.70 -8.11 -5.07
CA GLN A 83 -14.01 -8.75 -5.21
C GLN A 83 -13.77 -10.21 -5.57
N PHE A 84 -13.87 -11.11 -4.61
CA PHE A 84 -14.09 -12.51 -4.92
C PHE A 84 -15.51 -12.60 -5.50
N GLY A 85 -15.61 -12.78 -6.81
CA GLY A 85 -16.89 -13.06 -7.44
C GLY A 85 -17.48 -14.31 -6.81
N ASN A 86 -18.72 -14.23 -6.30
CA ASN A 86 -19.51 -15.42 -5.99
C ASN A 86 -19.63 -16.22 -7.28
N ALA A 87 -18.85 -17.30 -7.40
CA ALA A 87 -19.16 -18.38 -8.30
C ALA A 87 -20.15 -19.31 -7.57
N GLY A 88 -21.40 -19.30 -8.02
CA GLY A 88 -22.42 -20.30 -7.67
C GLY A 88 -23.51 -19.81 -6.74
#